data_AF-M5U9J4-F1
#
_entry.id   AF-M5U9J4-F1
#
_cell.length_a   1.000
_cell.length_b   1.000
_cell.length_c   1.000
_cell.angle_alpha   90.00
_cell.angle_beta   90.00
_cell.angle_gamma   90.00
#
_symmetry.space_group_name_H-M   'P 1'
#
loop_
_entity.id
_entity.type
_entity.pdbx_description
1 polymer ?
#
loop_
_entity_poly.entity_id
_entity_poly.type
_entity_poly.pdbx_seq_one_letter_code
_entity_poly.pdbx_strand_id
1 'polypeptide(L)'
;MGGGASFAMTIANLCGCLILGGLYQWVETLAAVGETPMNPRVLLAIRVGFLGSLTTFSTLVGDAAVLGTEGKASVSLTLMSVNLIGGCTLFLLAAASVREVLS
;
A
#
# COMPACT_ATOMS: atom_id res chain seq x y z
N MET A 1 -9.12 -18.88 -14.57
CA MET A 1 -8.10 -17.80 -14.60
C MET A 1 -8.07 -17.17 -13.23
N GLY A 2 -6.93 -16.90 -12.57
CA GLY A 2 -7.00 -16.13 -11.31
C GLY A 2 -5.75 -16.04 -10.46
N GLY A 3 -5.11 -17.16 -10.09
CA GLY A 3 -4.07 -17.15 -9.04
C GLY A 3 -2.88 -16.20 -9.29
N GLY A 4 -2.33 -16.19 -10.51
CA GLY A 4 -1.16 -15.35 -10.84
C GLY A 4 -1.48 -13.85 -10.89
N ALA A 5 -2.68 -13.48 -11.36
CA ALA A 5 -3.10 -12.07 -11.45
C ALA A 5 -3.41 -11.50 -10.06
N SER A 6 -4.13 -12.25 -9.23
CA SER A 6 -4.42 -11.83 -7.84
C SER A 6 -3.16 -11.76 -6.99
N PHE A 7 -2.16 -12.62 -7.26
CA PHE A 7 -0.85 -12.56 -6.59
C PHE A 7 -0.06 -11.31 -6.98
N ALA A 8 0.06 -11.01 -8.27
CA ALA A 8 0.75 -9.80 -8.74
C ALA A 8 0.09 -8.52 -8.20
N MET A 9 -1.24 -8.47 -8.17
CA MET A 9 -2.02 -7.38 -7.59
C MET A 9 -1.76 -7.23 -6.08
N THR A 10 -1.73 -8.34 -5.33
CA THR A 10 -1.42 -8.31 -3.90
C THR A 10 -0.01 -7.77 -3.66
N ILE A 11 0.98 -8.19 -4.45
CA ILE A 11 2.35 -7.64 -4.36
C ILE A 11 2.33 -6.13 -4.63
N ALA A 12 1.67 -5.68 -5.70
CA ALA A 12 1.60 -4.26 -6.04
C ALA A 12 0.98 -3.43 -4.91
N ASN A 13 -0.09 -3.91 -4.30
CA ASN A 13 -0.74 -3.27 -3.16
C ASN A 13 0.20 -3.20 -1.93
N LEU A 14 0.83 -4.31 -1.57
CA LEU A 14 1.75 -4.38 -0.43
C LEU A 14 2.98 -3.49 -0.62
N CYS A 15 3.59 -3.51 -1.81
CA CYS A 15 4.70 -2.61 -2.16
C CYS A 15 4.26 -1.15 -2.12
N GLY A 16 3.07 -0.83 -2.64
CA GLY A 16 2.51 0.52 -2.57
C GLY A 16 2.34 1.00 -1.12
N CYS A 17 1.80 0.17 -0.23
CA CYS A 17 1.66 0.49 1.19
C CYS A 17 3.01 0.71 1.88
N LEU A 18 4.02 -0.12 1.58
CA LEU A 18 5.37 0.03 2.11
C LEU A 18 6.00 1.37 1.68
N ILE A 19 5.96 1.68 0.39
CA ILE A 19 6.52 2.94 -0.14
C ILE A 19 5.77 4.15 0.41
N LEU A 20 4.44 4.07 0.51
CA LEU A 20 3.61 5.12 1.11
C LEU A 20 3.99 5.39 2.57
N GLY A 21 4.21 4.35 3.37
CA GLY A 21 4.60 4.48 4.78
C GLY A 21 5.95 5.15 4.97
N GLY A 22 6.96 4.71 4.20
CA GLY A 22 8.29 5.33 4.23
C GLY A 22 8.26 6.78 3.76
N LEU A 23 7.57 7.08 2.65
CA LEU A 23 7.44 8.44 2.12
C LEU A 23 6.65 9.36 3.06
N TYR A 24 5.65 8.82 3.77
CA TYR A 24 4.90 9.55 4.79
C TYR A 24 5.82 10.00 5.91
N GLN A 25 6.55 9.05 6.52
CA GLN A 25 7.43 9.37 7.64
C GLN A 25 8.60 10.26 7.22
N TRP A 26 9.21 10.02 6.04
CA TRP A 26 10.31 10.83 5.54
C TRP A 26 9.93 12.31 5.46
N VAL A 27 8.75 12.60 4.90
CA VAL A 27 8.22 13.97 4.79
C VAL A 27 7.90 14.55 6.15
N GLU A 28 7.35 13.77 7.07
CA GLU A 28 7.05 14.22 8.44
C GLU A 28 8.34 14.61 9.17
N THR A 29 9.38 13.77 9.11
CA THR A 29 10.64 14.01 9.79
C THR A 29 11.38 15.22 9.23
N LEU A 30 11.42 15.39 7.89
CA LEU A 30 12.00 16.59 7.27
C LEU A 30 11.28 17.87 7.68
N ALA A 31 9.95 17.84 7.72
CA ALA A 31 9.16 18.97 8.18
C ALA A 31 9.44 19.30 9.65
N ALA A 32 9.67 18.28 10.50
CA ALA A 32 9.98 18.47 11.92
C ALA A 32 11.33 19.15 12.16
N VAL A 33 12.33 18.93 11.30
CA VAL A 33 13.65 19.58 11.37
C VAL A 33 13.69 20.94 10.64
N GLY A 34 12.56 21.42 10.14
CA GLY A 34 12.45 22.72 9.47
C GLY A 34 12.98 22.74 8.04
N GLU A 35 13.31 21.58 7.47
CA GLU A 35 13.59 21.48 6.04
C GLU A 35 12.29 21.53 5.26
N THR A 36 12.33 22.10 4.05
CA THR A 36 11.17 22.08 3.17
C THR A 36 11.07 20.68 2.57
N PRO A 37 10.06 19.86 2.96
CA PRO A 37 9.86 18.60 2.29
C PRO A 37 9.57 18.89 0.82
N MET A 38 10.03 17.98 -0.03
CA MET A 38 9.90 17.98 -1.50
C MET A 38 8.69 18.76 -2.03
N ASN A 39 8.85 19.45 -3.16
CA ASN A 39 7.80 20.24 -3.81
C ASN A 39 6.41 19.55 -3.75
N PRO A 40 5.38 20.21 -3.20
CA PRO A 40 4.08 19.60 -2.93
C PRO A 40 3.41 19.01 -4.18
N ARG A 41 3.70 19.54 -5.38
CA ARG A 41 3.19 18.99 -6.64
C ARG A 41 3.79 17.62 -6.95
N VAL A 42 5.08 17.44 -6.68
CA VAL A 42 5.77 16.18 -6.89
C VAL A 42 5.32 15.17 -5.83
N LEU A 43 5.12 15.63 -4.59
CA LEU A 43 4.60 14.76 -3.52
C LEU A 43 3.19 14.25 -3.85
N LEU A 44 2.32 15.12 -4.38
CA LEU A 44 1.00 14.74 -4.87
C LEU A 44 1.10 13.75 -6.04
N ALA A 45 1.96 14.01 -7.03
CA ALA A 45 2.14 13.12 -8.17
C ALA A 45 2.61 11.72 -7.74
N ILE A 46 3.49 11.61 -6.74
CA ILE A 46 3.93 10.32 -6.22
C ILE A 46 2.83 9.63 -5.41
N ARG A 47 2.20 10.34 -4.45
CA ARG A 47 1.21 9.73 -3.55
C ARG A 47 -0.09 9.37 -4.26
N VAL A 48 -0.62 10.27 -5.08
CA VAL A 48 -1.93 10.11 -5.72
C VAL A 48 -1.79 9.52 -7.13
N GLY A 49 -0.79 9.95 -7.89
CA GLY A 49 -0.57 9.49 -9.26
C GLY A 49 0.09 8.11 -9.30
N PHE A 50 1.36 8.03 -8.90
CA PHE A 50 2.15 6.80 -9.01
C PHE A 50 1.66 5.72 -8.04
N LEU A 51 1.65 5.99 -6.74
CA LEU A 51 1.24 5.01 -5.73
C LEU A 51 -0.25 4.69 -5.85
N GLY A 52 -1.09 5.68 -6.17
CA GLY A 52 -2.51 5.47 -6.42
C GLY A 52 -2.81 4.61 -7.66
N SER A 53 -1.99 4.68 -8.72
CA SER A 53 -2.14 3.78 -9.88
C SER A 53 -1.48 2.41 -9.68
N LEU A 54 -0.44 2.33 -8.84
CA LEU A 54 0.22 1.08 -8.47
C LEU A 54 -0.69 0.19 -7.60
N THR A 55 -1.40 0.79 -6.62
CA THR A 55 -2.34 0.07 -5.77
C THR A 55 -3.71 -0.02 -6.45
N THR A 56 -4.32 -1.19 -6.48
CA THR A 56 -5.66 -1.38 -7.06
C THR A 56 -6.60 -2.10 -6.08
N PHE A 57 -7.47 -1.32 -5.44
CA PHE A 57 -8.52 -1.86 -4.58
C PHE A 57 -9.73 -2.35 -5.37
N SER A 58 -10.00 -1.77 -6.54
CA SER A 58 -11.11 -2.18 -7.40
C SER A 58 -10.93 -3.61 -7.92
N THR A 59 -9.72 -3.97 -8.34
CA THR A 59 -9.39 -5.34 -8.75
C THR A 59 -9.46 -6.30 -7.56
N LEU A 60 -9.00 -5.89 -6.38
CA LEU A 60 -9.08 -6.70 -5.16
C LEU A 60 -10.53 -7.07 -4.81
N VAL A 61 -11.43 -6.08 -4.81
CA VAL A 61 -12.85 -6.30 -4.52
C VAL A 61 -13.50 -7.15 -5.61
N GLY A 62 -13.15 -6.93 -6.88
CA GLY A 62 -13.62 -7.76 -8.00
C GLY A 62 -13.24 -9.22 -7.83
N ASP A 63 -11.96 -9.51 -7.57
CA ASP A 63 -11.45 -10.87 -7.35
C ASP A 63 -12.08 -11.51 -6.10
N ALA A 64 -12.22 -10.76 -5.02
CA ALA A 64 -12.85 -11.22 -3.78
C ALA A 64 -14.34 -11.56 -4.00
N ALA A 65 -15.07 -10.75 -4.77
CA ALA A 65 -16.47 -11.00 -5.10
C ALA A 65 -16.63 -12.26 -5.95
N VAL A 66 -15.79 -12.44 -6.97
CA VAL A 66 -15.79 -13.66 -7.81
C VAL A 66 -15.52 -14.90 -6.95
N LEU A 67 -14.49 -14.89 -6.12
CA LEU A 67 -14.18 -16.00 -5.19
C LEU A 67 -15.32 -16.29 -4.20
N GLY A 68 -16.04 -15.24 -3.76
CA GLY A 68 -17.24 -15.39 -2.94
C GLY A 68 -18.36 -16.12 -3.67
N THR A 69 -18.63 -15.76 -4.93
CA THR A 69 -19.65 -16.43 -5.75
C THR A 69 -19.29 -17.87 -6.13
N GLU A 70 -18.00 -18.21 -6.18
CA GLU A 70 -17.51 -19.59 -6.39
C GLU A 70 -17.60 -20.49 -5.14
N GLY A 71 -18.17 -20.00 -4.03
CA GLY A 71 -18.22 -20.73 -2.76
C GLY A 71 -16.89 -20.79 -2.01
N LYS A 72 -15.85 -20.12 -2.51
CA LYS A 72 -14.51 -20.03 -1.89
C LYS A 72 -14.39 -18.81 -0.97
N ALA A 73 -15.38 -18.62 -0.11
CA ALA A 73 -15.45 -17.47 0.79
C ALA A 73 -14.22 -17.35 1.71
N SER A 74 -13.64 -18.48 2.13
CA SER A 74 -12.41 -18.48 2.93
C SER A 74 -11.23 -17.86 2.18
N VAL A 75 -11.03 -18.21 0.90
CA VAL A 75 -9.93 -17.66 0.07
C VAL A 75 -10.14 -16.17 -0.20
N SER A 76 -11.39 -15.77 -0.47
CA SER A 76 -11.77 -14.37 -0.62
C SER A 76 -11.44 -13.55 0.64
N LEU A 77 -11.82 -14.07 1.81
CA LEU A 77 -11.53 -13.42 3.09
C LEU A 77 -10.01 -13.31 3.32
N THR A 78 -9.25 -14.38 3.07
CA THR A 78 -7.79 -14.35 3.18
C THR A 78 -7.16 -13.32 2.24
N LEU A 79 -7.60 -13.24 0.98
CA LEU A 79 -7.11 -12.26 0.01
C LEU A 79 -7.32 -10.82 0.51
N MET A 80 -8.52 -10.52 1.01
CA MET A 80 -8.83 -9.22 1.60
C MET A 80 -8.02 -8.94 2.86
N SER A 81 -7.91 -9.91 3.78
CA SER A 81 -7.15 -9.77 5.02
C SER A 81 -5.66 -9.54 4.76
N VAL A 82 -5.06 -10.25 3.81
CA VAL A 82 -3.64 -10.06 3.45
C VAL A 82 -3.40 -8.66 2.91
N ASN A 83 -4.26 -8.17 2.01
CA ASN A 83 -4.09 -6.82 1.47
C ASN A 83 -4.32 -5.74 2.53
N LEU A 84 -5.34 -5.90 3.38
CA LEU A 84 -5.68 -4.91 4.41
C LEU A 84 -4.70 -4.91 5.58
N ILE A 85 -4.54 -6.07 6.24
CA ILE A 85 -3.69 -6.21 7.43
C ILE A 85 -2.22 -6.18 7.01
N GLY A 86 -1.85 -6.90 5.95
CA GLY A 86 -0.49 -6.88 5.42
C GLY A 86 -0.11 -5.49 4.91
N GLY A 87 -0.99 -4.79 4.20
CA GLY A 87 -0.74 -3.43 3.76
C GLY A 87 -0.56 -2.47 4.94
N CYS A 88 -1.44 -2.53 5.94
CA CYS A 88 -1.35 -1.69 7.13
C CYS A 88 -0.07 -1.95 7.94
N THR A 89 0.28 -3.22 8.16
CA THR A 89 1.51 -3.59 8.88
C THR A 89 2.76 -3.13 8.13
N LEU A 90 2.83 -3.31 6.81
CA LEU A 90 3.95 -2.81 6.01
C LEU A 90 4.07 -1.30 6.01
N PHE A 91 2.94 -0.58 5.96
CA PHE A 91 2.93 0.87 6.09
C PHE A 91 3.53 1.31 7.44
N LEU A 92 3.07 0.72 8.54
CA LEU A 92 3.53 1.06 9.88
C LEU A 92 5.01 0.69 10.09
N LEU A 93 5.44 -0.47 9.60
CA LEU A 93 6.84 -0.90 9.66
C LEU A 93 7.75 0.03 8.87
N ALA A 94 7.34 0.43 7.66
CA ALA A 94 8.12 1.37 6.84
C ALA A 94 8.19 2.76 7.48
N ALA A 95 7.10 3.22 8.09
CA ALA A 95 7.12 4.48 8.84
C ALA A 95 8.03 4.38 10.07
N ALA A 96 7.95 3.30 10.84
CA ALA A 96 8.80 3.10 12.02
C ALA A 96 10.29 3.00 11.64
N SER A 97 10.64 2.28 10.57
CA SER A 97 12.03 2.12 10.14
C SER A 97 12.63 3.43 9.64
N VAL A 98 11.89 4.23 8.87
CA VAL A 98 12.37 5.56 8.45
C VAL A 98 12.54 6.50 9.64
N ARG A 99 11.66 6.41 10.64
CA ARG A 99 11.77 7.19 11.88
C ARG A 99 13.05 6.84 12.64
N GLU A 100 13.35 5.54 12.77
CA GLU A 100 14.56 5.07 13.46
C GLU A 100 15.84 5.49 12.72
N VAL A 101 15.86 5.41 11.39
CA VAL A 101 17.02 5.79 10.57
C VAL A 101 17.29 7.31 10.60
N LEU A 102 16.25 8.12 10.80
CA LEU A 102 16.35 9.58 10.81
C LEU A 102 16.41 10.20 12.23
N SER A 103 16.32 9.38 13.28
CA SER A 103 16.46 9.82 14.68
C SER A 103 17.91 9.96 15.10
#